data_AF-A0A2D7HPY7-F1
#
_entry.id   AF-A0A2D7HPY7-F1
#
_cell.length_a   1.000
_cell.length_b   1.000
_cell.length_c   1.000
_cell.angle_alpha   90.00
_cell.angle_beta   90.00
_cell.angle_gamma   90.00
#
_symmetry.space_group_name_H-M   'P 1'
#
loop_
_entity.id
_entity.type
_entity.pdbx_description
1 polymer ?
#
loop_
_entity_poly.entity_id
_entity_poly.type
_entity_poly.pdbx_seq_one_letter_code
_entity_poly.pdbx_strand_id
1 'polypeptide(L)'
;MKYFKIHYLVFAFLIVSSSALGEESKGGLPQLDFNTYPSLIFWSVISLIIGYFFMTYLVTPNIKSILNARETSIQNDLVKAKSSSQEAEKIKQSILQDQEEMKFKSQSIINDALLKAREMIEKDEKDISKKLDQKVSKSEDKILNTQKNVIDEVVLSAEEITTSVVKKFTNLKCNKSDIEKAVKLASKRILMEK
;
A
#
# COMPACT_ATOMS: atom_id res chain seq x y z
N MET A 1 -34.81 -39.29 -7.54
CA MET A 1 -35.20 -40.69 -7.27
C MET A 1 -36.58 -41.07 -7.86
N LYS A 2 -36.93 -40.66 -9.10
CA LYS A 2 -38.22 -41.03 -9.73
C LYS A 2 -38.09 -41.76 -11.08
N TYR A 3 -36.90 -41.82 -11.68
CA TYR A 3 -36.67 -42.47 -12.98
C TYR A 3 -36.23 -43.94 -12.90
N PHE A 4 -35.79 -44.41 -11.73
CA PHE A 4 -35.37 -45.81 -11.53
C PHE A 4 -36.54 -46.81 -11.52
N LYS A 5 -37.74 -46.38 -11.09
CA LYS A 5 -38.95 -47.22 -11.09
C LYS A 5 -39.56 -47.46 -12.48
N ILE A 6 -39.26 -46.61 -13.46
CA ILE A 6 -39.81 -46.72 -14.83
C ILE A 6 -39.02 -47.72 -15.68
N HIS A 7 -37.72 -47.89 -15.42
CA HIS A 7 -36.94 -48.94 -16.10
C HIS A 7 -37.31 -50.35 -15.65
N TYR A 8 -37.67 -50.53 -14.36
CA TYR A 8 -38.11 -51.83 -13.85
C TYR A 8 -39.51 -52.25 -14.34
N LEU A 9 -40.35 -51.29 -14.74
CA LEU A 9 -41.70 -51.57 -15.24
C LEU A 9 -41.68 -52.01 -16.72
N VAL A 10 -40.73 -51.49 -17.52
CA VAL A 10 -40.55 -51.91 -18.92
C VAL A 10 -39.94 -53.32 -19.01
N PHE A 11 -39.08 -53.70 -18.05
CA PHE A 11 -38.51 -55.06 -18.00
C PHE A 11 -39.52 -56.12 -17.53
N ALA A 12 -40.60 -55.72 -16.84
CA ALA A 12 -41.61 -56.65 -16.33
C ALA A 12 -42.70 -57.05 -17.36
N PHE A 13 -42.75 -56.40 -18.54
CA PHE A 13 -43.78 -56.69 -19.55
C PHE A 13 -43.37 -57.80 -20.56
N LEU A 14 -42.17 -58.37 -20.43
CA LEU A 14 -41.63 -59.35 -21.39
C LEU A 14 -41.89 -60.83 -21.03
N ILE A 15 -42.73 -61.13 -20.03
CA ILE A 15 -43.00 -62.52 -19.59
C ILE A 15 -44.51 -62.85 -19.61
N VAL A 16 -45.25 -62.39 -20.62
CA VAL A 16 -46.56 -62.98 -20.94
C VAL A 16 -46.41 -63.78 -22.22
N SER A 17 -45.93 -65.00 -22.09
CA SER A 17 -46.07 -66.03 -23.11
C SER A 17 -47.56 -66.37 -23.21
N SER A 18 -48.26 -65.76 -24.17
CA SER A 18 -49.51 -66.33 -24.64
C SER A 18 -49.16 -67.60 -25.41
N SER A 19 -49.48 -68.77 -24.85
CA SER A 19 -49.43 -70.04 -25.56
C SER A 19 -50.44 -70.00 -26.69
N ALA A 20 -49.98 -69.76 -27.91
CA ALA A 20 -50.77 -69.96 -29.12
C ALA A 20 -50.97 -71.47 -29.31
N LEU A 21 -52.21 -71.95 -29.16
CA LEU A 21 -52.61 -73.27 -29.66
C LEU A 21 -52.51 -73.24 -31.19
N GLY A 22 -51.59 -74.01 -31.77
CA GLY A 22 -51.52 -74.23 -33.21
C GLY A 22 -52.51 -75.31 -33.63
N GLU A 23 -53.45 -74.97 -34.50
CA GLU A 23 -54.36 -75.91 -35.17
C GLU A 23 -53.62 -76.61 -36.33
N GLU A 24 -53.76 -77.93 -36.43
CA GLU A 24 -53.01 -78.79 -37.35
C GLU A 24 -53.53 -78.64 -38.79
N SER A 25 -52.74 -77.99 -39.65
CA SER A 25 -52.97 -77.95 -41.10
C SER A 25 -51.74 -78.52 -41.83
N LYS A 26 -52.00 -79.44 -42.77
CA LYS A 26 -51.01 -80.17 -43.57
C LYS A 26 -50.12 -79.24 -44.40
N GLY A 27 -48.83 -79.13 -44.05
CA GLY A 27 -47.80 -78.67 -44.98
C GLY A 27 -46.50 -78.15 -44.35
N GLY A 28 -45.38 -78.84 -44.59
CA GLY A 28 -44.01 -78.32 -44.43
C GLY A 28 -43.51 -78.08 -42.99
N LEU A 29 -42.20 -77.80 -42.85
CA LEU A 29 -41.66 -77.32 -41.57
C LEU A 29 -42.38 -76.00 -41.23
N PRO A 30 -43.01 -75.87 -40.05
CA PRO A 30 -43.86 -74.71 -39.72
C PRO A 30 -43.12 -73.36 -39.71
N GLN A 31 -41.79 -73.38 -39.74
CA GLN A 31 -40.91 -72.19 -39.77
C GLN A 31 -40.77 -71.58 -41.17
N LEU A 32 -41.08 -72.34 -42.23
CA LEU A 32 -40.98 -71.91 -43.63
C LEU A 32 -42.34 -71.69 -44.29
N ASP A 33 -43.42 -71.60 -43.49
CA ASP A 33 -44.74 -71.27 -44.00
C ASP A 33 -44.83 -69.76 -44.30
N PHE A 34 -44.61 -69.41 -45.58
CA PHE A 34 -44.66 -68.04 -46.09
C PHE A 34 -46.01 -67.34 -45.89
N ASN A 35 -47.09 -68.08 -45.58
CA ASN A 35 -48.40 -67.48 -45.33
C ASN A 35 -48.44 -66.64 -44.03
N THR A 36 -47.55 -66.90 -43.07
CA THR A 36 -47.51 -66.17 -41.79
C THR A 36 -46.64 -64.91 -41.83
N TYR A 37 -45.71 -64.81 -42.78
CA TYR A 37 -44.77 -63.69 -42.92
C TYR A 37 -45.45 -62.33 -43.13
N PRO A 38 -46.52 -62.19 -43.94
CA PRO A 38 -47.21 -60.91 -44.12
C PRO A 38 -47.76 -60.33 -42.82
N SER A 39 -48.33 -61.18 -41.94
CA SER A 39 -48.83 -60.76 -40.63
C SER A 39 -47.69 -60.31 -39.71
N LEU A 40 -46.60 -61.08 -39.65
CA LEU A 40 -45.43 -60.73 -38.84
C LEU A 40 -44.80 -59.40 -39.30
N ILE A 41 -44.69 -59.19 -40.61
CA ILE A 41 -44.17 -57.95 -41.20
C ILE A 41 -45.12 -56.79 -40.90
N PHE A 42 -46.43 -56.98 -41.03
CA PHE A 42 -47.42 -55.95 -40.70
C PHE A 42 -47.29 -55.47 -39.25
N TRP A 43 -47.22 -56.38 -38.27
CA TRP A 43 -47.03 -56.03 -36.86
C TRP A 43 -45.63 -55.48 -36.55
N SER A 44 -44.60 -55.90 -37.29
CA SER A 44 -43.26 -55.33 -37.15
C SER A 44 -43.23 -53.87 -37.62
N VAL A 45 -43.89 -53.57 -38.74
CA VAL A 45 -44.00 -52.20 -39.24
C VAL A 45 -44.82 -51.33 -38.28
N ILE A 46 -45.96 -51.82 -37.78
CA ILE A 46 -46.78 -51.04 -36.84
C ILE A 46 -46.02 -50.75 -35.54
N SER A 47 -45.32 -51.74 -34.97
CA SER A 47 -44.55 -51.57 -33.74
C SER A 47 -43.33 -50.65 -33.94
N LEU A 48 -42.69 -50.71 -35.10
CA LEU A 48 -41.60 -49.82 -35.45
C LEU A 48 -42.06 -48.37 -35.60
N ILE A 49 -43.22 -48.13 -36.23
CA ILE A 49 -43.83 -46.80 -36.33
C ILE A 49 -44.17 -46.25 -34.94
N ILE A 50 -44.80 -47.07 -34.10
CA ILE A 50 -45.12 -46.69 -32.70
C ILE A 50 -43.85 -46.37 -31.91
N GLY A 51 -42.80 -47.19 -32.04
CA GLY A 51 -41.51 -46.96 -31.40
C GLY A 51 -40.81 -45.69 -31.91
N TYR A 52 -40.91 -45.41 -33.21
CA TYR A 52 -40.40 -44.18 -33.81
C TYR A 52 -41.07 -42.94 -33.22
N PHE A 53 -42.41 -42.92 -33.17
CA PHE A 53 -43.14 -41.82 -32.56
C PHE A 53 -42.81 -41.66 -31.07
N PHE A 54 -42.66 -42.76 -30.33
CA PHE A 54 -42.24 -42.71 -28.94
C PHE A 54 -40.85 -42.06 -28.77
N MET A 55 -39.88 -42.44 -29.60
CA MET A 55 -38.54 -41.86 -29.60
C MET A 55 -38.56 -40.36 -29.93
N THR A 56 -39.28 -39.98 -30.98
CA THR A 56 -39.36 -38.58 -31.43
C THR A 56 -40.06 -37.68 -30.42
N TYR A 57 -41.16 -38.13 -29.82
CA TYR A 57 -41.96 -37.29 -28.93
C TYR A 57 -41.51 -37.29 -27.47
N LEU A 58 -40.80 -38.32 -27.00
CA LEU A 58 -40.38 -38.40 -25.60
C LEU A 58 -38.86 -38.29 -25.45
N VAL A 59 -38.07 -39.04 -26.20
CA VAL A 59 -36.63 -39.14 -25.95
C VAL A 59 -35.88 -37.92 -26.48
N THR A 60 -36.12 -37.54 -27.75
CA THR A 60 -35.48 -36.38 -28.38
C THR A 60 -35.70 -35.06 -27.61
N PRO A 61 -36.93 -34.68 -27.18
CA PRO A 61 -37.14 -33.42 -26.47
C PRO A 61 -36.47 -33.39 -25.10
N ASN A 62 -36.41 -34.52 -24.39
CA ASN A 62 -35.70 -34.61 -23.11
C ASN A 62 -34.19 -34.34 -23.28
N ILE A 63 -33.57 -34.96 -24.29
CA ILE A 63 -32.15 -34.74 -24.57
C ILE A 63 -31.90 -33.28 -24.99
N LYS A 64 -32.77 -32.73 -25.85
CA LYS A 64 -32.68 -31.33 -26.29
C LYS A 64 -32.78 -30.35 -25.11
N SER A 65 -33.67 -30.61 -24.15
CA SER A 65 -33.80 -29.78 -22.95
C SER A 65 -32.52 -29.76 -22.12
N ILE A 66 -31.87 -30.90 -21.94
CA ILE A 66 -30.61 -30.99 -21.19
C ILE A 66 -29.48 -30.27 -21.93
N LEU A 67 -29.40 -30.44 -23.25
CA LEU A 67 -28.38 -29.79 -24.07
C LEU A 67 -28.53 -28.26 -24.00
N ASN A 68 -29.74 -27.75 -24.20
CA ASN A 68 -30.03 -26.32 -24.10
C ASN A 68 -29.71 -25.76 -22.70
N ALA A 69 -30.01 -26.51 -21.63
CA ALA A 69 -29.67 -26.09 -20.27
C ALA A 69 -28.15 -25.99 -20.07
N ARG A 70 -27.39 -26.97 -20.57
CA ARG A 70 -25.92 -26.94 -20.52
C ARG A 70 -25.34 -25.79 -21.33
N GLU A 71 -25.84 -25.60 -22.55
CA GLU A 71 -25.42 -24.49 -23.41
C GLU A 71 -25.68 -23.14 -22.71
N THR A 72 -26.86 -22.96 -22.13
CA THR A 72 -27.20 -21.76 -21.38
C THR A 72 -26.27 -21.55 -20.18
N SER A 73 -25.96 -22.59 -19.41
CA SER A 73 -25.00 -22.49 -18.31
C SER A 73 -23.60 -22.11 -18.78
N ILE A 74 -23.11 -22.73 -19.86
CA ILE A 74 -21.79 -22.41 -20.44
C ILE A 74 -21.75 -20.95 -20.90
N GLN A 75 -22.79 -20.48 -21.59
CA GLN A 75 -22.87 -19.08 -22.03
C GLN A 75 -22.89 -18.12 -20.84
N ASN A 76 -23.65 -18.43 -19.79
CA ASN A 76 -23.68 -17.62 -18.57
C ASN A 76 -22.32 -17.60 -17.87
N ASP A 77 -21.63 -18.74 -17.78
CA ASP A 77 -20.30 -18.83 -17.18
C ASP A 77 -19.25 -18.05 -18.00
N LEU A 78 -19.33 -18.10 -19.34
CA LEU A 78 -18.48 -17.30 -20.22
C LEU A 78 -18.73 -15.81 -20.08
N VAL A 79 -19.99 -15.38 -20.00
CA VAL A 79 -20.35 -13.98 -19.77
C VAL A 79 -19.82 -13.52 -18.42
N LYS A 80 -20.00 -14.33 -17.37
CA LYS A 80 -19.51 -14.02 -16.01
C LYS A 80 -17.98 -13.98 -15.94
N ALA A 81 -17.30 -14.89 -16.63
CA ALA A 81 -15.83 -14.87 -16.73
C ALA A 81 -15.34 -13.61 -17.45
N LYS A 82 -16.01 -13.23 -18.55
CA LYS A 82 -15.68 -12.01 -19.29
C LYS A 82 -15.95 -10.75 -18.47
N SER A 83 -17.08 -10.66 -17.76
CA SER A 83 -17.39 -9.50 -16.91
C SER A 83 -16.40 -9.39 -15.75
N SER A 84 -16.08 -10.52 -15.09
CA SER A 84 -15.06 -10.58 -14.03
C SER A 84 -13.68 -10.15 -14.54
N SER A 85 -13.28 -10.61 -15.73
CA SER A 85 -12.02 -10.19 -16.36
C SER A 85 -12.01 -8.69 -16.70
N GLN A 86 -13.13 -8.13 -17.16
CA GLN A 86 -13.26 -6.70 -17.42
C GLN A 86 -13.22 -5.87 -16.14
N GLU A 87 -13.86 -6.32 -15.07
CA GLU A 87 -13.80 -5.68 -13.75
C GLU A 87 -12.38 -5.70 -13.18
N ALA A 88 -11.68 -6.83 -13.30
CA ALA A 88 -10.29 -6.96 -12.88
C ALA A 88 -9.37 -6.00 -13.65
N GLU A 89 -9.54 -5.86 -14.97
CA GLU A 89 -8.75 -4.93 -15.77
C GLU A 89 -9.04 -3.46 -15.40
N LYS A 90 -10.30 -3.11 -15.11
CA LYS A 90 -10.67 -1.78 -14.60
C LYS A 90 -10.00 -1.48 -13.26
N ILE A 91 -10.04 -2.42 -12.33
CA ILE A 91 -9.39 -2.28 -11.01
C ILE A 91 -7.87 -2.15 -11.17
N LYS A 92 -7.27 -2.94 -12.07
CA LYS A 92 -5.85 -2.84 -12.36
C LYS A 92 -5.50 -1.45 -12.92
N GLN A 93 -6.30 -0.94 -13.85
CA GLN A 93 -6.11 0.39 -14.41
C GLN A 93 -6.23 1.48 -13.33
N SER A 94 -7.22 1.40 -12.44
CA SER A 94 -7.35 2.37 -11.34
C SER A 94 -6.17 2.30 -10.37
N ILE A 95 -5.70 1.10 -10.01
CA ILE A 95 -4.51 0.94 -9.16
C ILE A 95 -3.28 1.56 -9.82
N LEU A 96 -3.09 1.39 -11.13
CA LEU A 96 -1.96 2.01 -11.84
C LEU A 96 -2.04 3.54 -11.83
N GLN A 97 -3.24 4.11 -12.01
CA GLN A 97 -3.47 5.56 -11.90
C GLN A 97 -3.20 6.07 -10.48
N ASP A 98 -3.73 5.38 -9.48
CA ASP A 98 -3.52 5.70 -8.06
C ASP A 98 -2.03 5.62 -7.71
N GLN A 99 -1.30 4.63 -8.23
CA GLN A 99 0.14 4.52 -8.03
C GLN A 99 0.92 5.70 -8.62
N GLU A 100 0.53 6.18 -9.80
CA GLU A 100 1.15 7.34 -10.42
C GLU A 100 0.85 8.63 -9.63
N GLU A 101 -0.39 8.83 -9.22
CA GLU A 101 -0.80 9.96 -8.38
C GLU A 101 -0.09 9.94 -7.02
N MET A 102 0.02 8.77 -6.38
CA MET A 102 0.73 8.61 -5.11
C MET A 102 2.22 8.89 -5.25
N LYS A 103 2.87 8.50 -6.36
CA LYS A 103 4.26 8.87 -6.64
C LYS A 103 4.42 10.37 -6.77
N PHE A 104 3.54 11.03 -7.53
CA PHE A 104 3.56 12.48 -7.70
C PHE A 104 3.34 13.21 -6.37
N LYS A 105 2.32 12.82 -5.59
CA LYS A 105 2.05 13.37 -4.26
C LYS A 105 3.24 13.17 -3.32
N SER A 106 3.86 11.98 -3.32
CA SER A 106 5.03 11.70 -2.48
C SER A 106 6.21 12.60 -2.85
N GLN A 107 6.49 12.78 -4.14
CA GLN A 107 7.53 13.69 -4.60
C GLN A 107 7.24 15.14 -4.21
N SER A 108 5.99 15.59 -4.33
CA SER A 108 5.56 16.92 -3.88
C SER A 108 5.78 17.09 -2.37
N ILE A 109 5.37 16.12 -1.55
CA ILE A 109 5.55 16.17 -0.09
C ILE A 109 7.04 16.20 0.27
N ILE A 110 7.88 15.41 -0.41
CA ILE A 110 9.32 15.41 -0.19
C ILE A 110 9.90 16.78 -0.53
N ASN A 111 9.53 17.36 -1.68
CA ASN A 111 10.01 18.69 -2.09
C ASN A 111 9.56 19.77 -1.11
N ASP A 112 8.30 19.77 -0.68
CA ASP A 112 7.77 20.71 0.30
C ASP A 112 8.48 20.58 1.66
N ALA A 113 8.74 19.35 2.11
CA ALA A 113 9.48 19.09 3.34
C ALA A 113 10.93 19.59 3.24
N LEU A 114 11.59 19.36 2.10
CA LEU A 114 12.95 19.87 1.85
C LEU A 114 12.99 21.40 1.81
N LEU A 115 12.00 22.06 1.20
CA LEU A 115 11.89 23.52 1.18
C LEU A 115 11.70 24.06 2.60
N LYS A 116 10.74 23.52 3.36
CA LYS A 116 10.51 23.92 4.75
C LYS A 116 11.72 23.68 5.65
N ALA A 117 12.42 22.57 5.45
CA ALA A 117 13.66 22.27 6.18
C ALA A 117 14.76 23.31 5.87
N ARG A 118 14.94 23.68 4.59
CA ARG A 118 15.90 24.73 4.20
C ARG A 118 15.53 26.09 4.79
N GLU A 119 14.25 26.47 4.75
CA GLU A 119 13.79 27.72 5.37
C GLU A 119 14.01 27.74 6.89
N MET A 120 13.81 26.60 7.56
CA MET A 120 14.05 26.48 9.00
C MET A 120 15.55 26.60 9.31
N ILE A 121 16.41 25.91 8.54
CA ILE A 121 17.87 26.01 8.67
C ILE A 121 18.33 27.46 8.46
N GLU A 122 17.84 28.16 7.44
CA GLU A 122 18.23 29.55 7.18
C GLU A 122 17.79 30.50 8.31
N LYS A 123 16.62 30.26 8.91
CA LYS A 123 16.16 31.00 10.09
C LYS A 123 17.04 30.73 11.30
N ASP A 124 17.33 29.46 11.57
CA ASP A 124 18.17 29.05 12.69
C ASP A 124 19.61 29.59 12.54
N GLU A 125 20.18 29.57 11.33
CA GLU A 125 21.48 30.18 11.02
C GLU A 125 21.49 31.69 11.29
N LYS A 126 20.44 32.41 10.87
CA LYS A 126 20.28 33.86 11.13
C LYS A 126 20.12 34.16 12.63
N ASP A 127 19.43 33.31 13.37
CA ASP A 127 19.23 33.51 14.81
C ASP A 127 20.50 33.15 15.60
N ILE A 128 21.22 32.10 15.19
CA ILE A 128 22.50 31.72 15.77
C ILE A 128 23.55 32.80 15.49
N SER A 129 23.64 33.32 14.26
CA SER A 129 24.60 34.38 13.94
C SER A 129 24.35 35.64 14.76
N LYS A 130 23.09 36.10 14.88
CA LYS A 130 22.73 37.22 15.76
C LYS A 130 23.11 36.98 17.22
N LYS A 131 22.83 35.79 17.75
CA LYS A 131 23.20 35.44 19.14
C LYS A 131 24.72 35.39 19.32
N LEU A 132 25.45 34.92 18.31
CA LEU A 132 26.90 34.89 18.30
C LEU A 132 27.47 36.31 18.32
N ASP A 133 27.00 37.18 17.43
CA ASP A 133 27.44 38.59 17.36
C ASP A 133 27.18 39.32 18.69
N GLN A 134 26.00 39.13 19.29
CA GLN A 134 25.69 39.69 20.61
C GLN A 134 26.62 39.15 21.71
N LYS A 135 26.98 37.87 21.66
CA LYS A 135 27.88 37.25 22.65
C LYS A 135 29.32 37.72 22.47
N VAL A 136 29.77 37.92 21.23
CA VAL A 136 31.06 38.51 20.90
C VAL A 136 31.12 39.94 21.42
N SER A 137 30.17 40.80 21.07
CA SER A 137 30.11 42.20 21.55
C SER A 137 30.09 42.29 23.08
N LYS A 138 29.26 41.49 23.77
CA LYS A 138 29.26 41.44 25.25
C LYS A 138 30.60 40.96 25.84
N SER A 139 31.32 40.10 25.13
CA SER A 139 32.62 39.62 25.60
C SER A 139 33.71 40.68 25.38
N GLU A 140 33.66 41.41 24.26
CA GLU A 140 34.51 42.56 24.00
C GLU A 140 34.32 43.65 25.06
N ASP A 141 33.06 44.00 25.39
CA ASP A 141 32.75 44.96 26.46
C ASP A 141 33.30 44.50 27.82
N LYS A 142 33.17 43.21 28.15
CA LYS A 142 33.74 42.63 29.38
C LYS A 142 35.25 42.69 29.40
N ILE A 143 35.91 42.41 28.27
CA ILE A 143 37.37 42.48 28.15
C ILE A 143 37.83 43.93 28.35
N LEU A 144 37.19 44.90 27.69
CA LEU A 144 37.51 46.32 27.85
C LEU A 144 37.29 46.81 29.29
N ASN A 145 36.20 46.38 29.94
CA ASN A 145 35.94 46.74 31.33
C ASN A 145 36.95 46.10 32.29
N THR A 146 37.28 44.83 32.08
CA THR A 146 38.32 44.13 32.87
C THR A 146 39.68 44.80 32.68
N GLN A 147 40.03 45.19 31.45
CA GLN A 147 41.27 45.89 31.16
C GLN A 147 41.36 47.22 31.91
N LYS A 148 40.28 48.02 31.94
CA LYS A 148 40.22 49.27 32.71
C LYS A 148 40.39 49.00 34.21
N ASN A 149 39.65 48.05 34.76
CA ASN A 149 39.74 47.69 36.18
C ASN A 149 41.15 47.24 36.58
N VAL A 150 41.82 46.41 35.76
CA VAL A 150 43.18 45.96 36.01
C VAL A 150 44.17 47.12 35.96
N ILE A 151 44.02 48.06 35.01
CA ILE A 151 44.87 49.27 34.97
C ILE A 151 44.69 50.10 36.25
N ASP A 152 43.44 50.31 36.69
CA ASP A 152 43.15 51.07 37.90
C ASP A 152 43.70 50.37 39.16
N GLU A 153 43.56 49.04 39.26
CA GLU A 153 44.10 48.25 40.38
C GLU A 153 45.63 48.26 40.41
N VAL A 154 46.30 48.20 39.25
CA VAL A 154 47.76 48.33 39.15
C VAL A 154 48.22 49.73 39.56
N VAL A 155 47.51 50.79 39.18
CA VAL A 155 47.82 52.17 39.61
C VAL A 155 47.68 52.32 41.12
N LEU A 156 46.58 51.82 41.71
CA LEU A 156 46.38 51.85 43.16
C LEU A 156 47.45 51.05 43.91
N SER A 157 47.78 49.85 43.43
CA SER A 157 48.86 49.03 44.00
C SER A 157 50.22 49.73 43.90
N ALA A 158 50.51 50.38 42.77
CA ALA A 158 51.73 51.18 42.60
C ALA A 158 51.77 52.39 43.56
N GLU A 159 50.64 53.09 43.78
CA GLU A 159 50.53 54.18 44.77
C GLU A 159 50.77 53.69 46.20
N GLU A 160 50.21 52.52 46.56
CA GLU A 160 50.39 51.91 47.88
C GLU A 160 51.84 51.47 48.11
N ILE A 161 52.44 50.76 47.14
CA ILE A 161 53.84 50.35 47.17
C ILE A 161 54.74 51.60 47.28
N THR A 162 54.53 52.61 46.44
CA THR A 162 55.33 53.85 46.47
C THR A 162 55.19 54.58 47.80
N THR A 163 53.98 54.67 48.37
CA THR A 163 53.76 55.24 49.70
C THR A 163 54.48 54.46 50.79
N SER A 164 54.47 53.14 50.72
CA SER A 164 55.16 52.27 51.69
C SER A 164 56.69 52.40 51.61
N VAL A 165 57.23 52.51 50.40
CA VAL A 165 58.66 52.73 50.15
C VAL A 165 59.09 54.12 50.66
N VAL A 166 58.35 55.18 50.30
CA VAL A 166 58.65 56.55 50.74
C VAL A 166 58.60 56.67 52.27
N LYS A 167 57.61 56.06 52.94
CA LYS A 167 57.55 56.02 54.42
C LYS A 167 58.73 55.30 55.06
N LYS A 168 59.26 54.23 54.44
CA LYS A 168 60.39 53.47 54.99
C LYS A 168 61.74 54.17 54.79
N PHE A 169 61.91 54.92 53.70
CA PHE A 169 63.20 55.53 53.34
C PHE A 169 63.32 57.03 53.63
N THR A 170 62.21 57.75 53.76
CA THR A 170 62.21 59.19 54.07
C THR A 170 61.33 59.43 55.29
N ASN A 171 61.92 59.84 56.41
CA ASN A 171 61.22 60.11 57.67
C ASN A 171 60.36 61.42 57.61
N LEU A 172 59.87 61.79 56.42
CA LEU A 172 59.10 63.00 56.12
C LEU A 172 57.64 62.64 55.82
N LYS A 173 56.71 63.38 56.44
CA LYS A 173 55.26 63.22 56.29
C LYS A 173 54.82 63.85 54.96
N CYS A 174 55.14 63.22 53.83
CA CYS A 174 54.73 63.71 52.52
C CYS A 174 53.21 63.67 52.33
N ASN A 175 52.69 64.71 51.68
CA ASN A 175 51.27 64.92 51.43
C ASN A 175 50.75 63.87 50.44
N LYS A 176 49.70 63.13 50.83
CA LYS A 176 49.11 62.02 50.04
C LYS A 176 48.69 62.47 48.63
N SER A 177 48.30 63.74 48.49
CA SER A 177 47.94 64.41 47.23
C SER A 177 49.08 64.43 46.20
N ASP A 178 50.34 64.61 46.62
CA ASP A 178 51.44 64.84 45.68
C ASP A 178 51.98 63.52 45.12
N ILE A 179 51.89 62.44 45.90
CA ILE A 179 52.20 61.07 45.47
C ILE A 179 51.15 60.60 44.45
N GLU A 180 49.87 60.83 44.73
CA GLU A 180 48.77 60.48 43.82
C GLU A 180 48.90 61.22 42.46
N LYS A 181 49.27 62.51 42.49
CA LYS A 181 49.54 63.29 41.27
C LYS A 181 50.77 62.79 40.51
N ALA A 182 51.86 62.44 41.20
CA ALA A 182 53.08 61.95 40.55
C ALA A 182 52.88 60.57 39.91
N VAL A 183 52.17 59.67 40.58
CA VAL A 183 51.86 58.33 40.03
C VAL A 183 50.86 58.42 38.88
N LYS A 184 49.82 59.27 38.97
CA LYS A 184 48.92 59.55 37.83
C LYS A 184 49.63 60.20 36.64
N LEU A 185 50.63 61.06 36.88
CA LEU A 185 51.41 61.68 35.82
C LEU A 185 52.35 60.66 35.15
N ALA A 186 52.96 59.76 35.93
CA ALA A 186 53.79 58.67 35.42
C ALA A 186 52.96 57.64 34.64
N SER A 187 51.79 57.22 35.15
CA SER A 187 50.91 56.27 34.47
C SER A 187 50.37 56.83 33.16
N LYS A 188 49.99 58.12 33.13
CA LYS A 188 49.56 58.80 31.90
C LYS A 188 50.68 58.91 30.86
N ARG A 189 51.94 59.06 31.29
CA ARG A 189 53.11 59.12 30.39
C ARG A 189 53.39 57.76 29.75
N ILE A 190 53.27 56.67 30.52
CA ILE A 190 53.43 55.29 30.03
C ILE A 190 52.29 54.88 29.08
N LEU A 191 51.05 55.34 29.33
CA LEU A 191 49.89 55.04 28.48
C LEU A 191 49.86 55.82 27.16
N MET A 192 50.58 56.94 27.02
CA MET A 192 50.65 57.74 25.78
C MET A 192 51.86 57.43 24.88
N GLU A 193 52.73 56.48 25.27
CA GLU A 193 53.93 56.09 24.51
C GLU A 193 53.72 54.86 23.61
N LYS A 194 52.46 54.42 23.42
CA LYS A 194 52.05 53.46 22.39
C LYS A 194 51.03 54.11 21.47
#